data_AF-A0A9P4NLK1-F1
#
_entry.id   AF-A0A9P4NLK1-F1
#
_cell.length_a   1.000
_cell.length_b   1.000
_cell.length_c   1.000
_cell.angle_alpha   90.00
_cell.angle_beta   90.00
_cell.angle_gamma   90.00
#
_symmetry.space_group_name_H-M   'P 1'
#
loop_
_entity.id
_entity.type
_entity.pdbx_description
1 polymer ?
#
loop_
_entity_poly.entity_id
_entity_poly.type
_entity_poly.pdbx_seq_one_letter_code
_entity_poly.pdbx_strand_id
1 'polypeptide(L)'
;MSTTSSDANTTYILVTGANSGLGFSICCRLIDEFLPTRPDSHSLTLIPTTRSSAKADDTVTRLNAHLDKYCQAAESAVFGAGVTSHSRINIQPELVDLCDLVSVRRVAKSLRQKYDRLDVVILNAGIGGWIGVDWMGAVKQFLKEGMGIVHRPAFKIGSLGKVVKSRPLTDGRDAPQLGEIFCANVFGHYLLVHYLMGVLSRKSWDGGSEVGGRVVWVSTLEAYAKTFSLDDFQGIGNSLGYESSKRLTDLMVLTSRSEGTEKYTQNTTPTKPPTFYLSHPGICATEIMPIPRIMVFFQVCLLYLARFFGSPWHTTTSYAGATSMVWLALAEEKVLKERDARNAKWGSAVNWIGSERVKLTNVDGYAGEDGSLLRDENGRGEFEKTGVEVWEEMEGLREEWEKVLGEEGWE
;
A
#
# COMPACT_ATOMS: atom_id res chain seq x y z
N MET A 1 -11.20 31.19 2.21
CA MET A 1 -10.32 31.32 1.03
C MET A 1 -11.03 30.65 -0.12
N SER A 2 -11.19 31.36 -1.23
CA SER A 2 -11.89 30.85 -2.42
C SER A 2 -11.07 29.70 -3.00
N THR A 3 -11.57 28.47 -2.93
CA THR A 3 -11.06 27.36 -3.73
C THR A 3 -11.13 27.79 -5.19
N THR A 4 -9.99 27.93 -5.84
CA THR A 4 -9.93 28.24 -7.28
C THR A 4 -10.58 27.08 -8.04
N SER A 5 -11.32 27.36 -9.12
CA SER A 5 -12.06 26.31 -9.85
C SER A 5 -11.20 25.15 -10.36
N SER A 6 -9.87 25.34 -10.43
CA SER A 6 -8.89 24.31 -10.77
C SER A 6 -8.76 23.21 -9.71
N ASP A 7 -8.92 23.55 -8.42
CA ASP A 7 -8.74 22.60 -7.31
C ASP A 7 -9.91 21.59 -7.23
N ALA A 8 -11.12 22.01 -7.63
CA ALA A 8 -12.30 21.15 -7.61
C ALA A 8 -12.17 19.93 -8.54
N ASN A 9 -11.58 20.10 -9.73
CA ASN A 9 -11.44 19.05 -10.75
C ASN A 9 -10.07 18.36 -10.72
N THR A 10 -9.20 18.71 -9.76
CA THR A 10 -7.92 18.04 -9.57
C THR A 10 -8.07 16.87 -8.59
N THR A 11 -7.56 15.70 -8.98
CA THR A 11 -7.41 14.54 -8.10
C THR A 11 -5.98 14.48 -7.56
N TYR A 12 -5.82 14.39 -6.25
CA TYR A 12 -4.51 14.32 -5.58
C TYR A 12 -4.24 12.90 -5.08
N ILE A 13 -3.20 12.24 -5.60
CA ILE A 13 -2.86 10.85 -5.26
C ILE A 13 -1.42 10.75 -4.77
N LEU A 14 -1.25 10.37 -3.50
CA LEU A 14 0.04 10.07 -2.87
C LEU A 14 0.36 8.58 -3.02
N VAL A 15 1.57 8.23 -3.45
CA VAL A 15 2.02 6.82 -3.56
C VAL A 15 3.33 6.65 -2.81
N THR A 16 3.35 5.81 -1.77
CA THR A 16 4.58 5.59 -1.00
C THR A 16 5.52 4.60 -1.69
N GLY A 17 6.83 4.89 -1.66
CA GLY A 17 7.85 3.98 -2.20
C GLY A 17 7.75 3.81 -3.71
N ALA A 18 7.64 4.92 -4.44
CA ALA A 18 7.35 4.96 -5.86
C ALA A 18 8.60 4.94 -6.77
N ASN A 19 9.81 4.76 -6.20
CA ASN A 19 11.04 4.86 -6.99
C ASN A 19 11.34 3.64 -7.87
N SER A 20 10.73 2.48 -7.63
CA SER A 20 10.96 1.28 -8.44
C SER A 20 9.83 0.26 -8.24
N GLY A 21 9.91 -0.84 -9.00
CA GLY A 21 9.03 -1.99 -8.84
C GLY A 21 7.54 -1.65 -8.90
N LEU A 22 6.81 -2.13 -7.89
CA LEU A 22 5.37 -1.98 -7.79
C LEU A 22 4.92 -0.52 -7.65
N GLY A 23 5.56 0.26 -6.76
CA GLY A 23 5.18 1.66 -6.53
C GLY A 23 5.31 2.52 -7.77
N PHE A 24 6.41 2.38 -8.51
CA PHE A 24 6.59 3.05 -9.80
C PHE A 24 5.53 2.63 -10.82
N SER A 25 5.17 1.34 -10.84
CA SER A 25 4.17 0.81 -11.75
C SER A 25 2.74 1.26 -11.41
N ILE A 26 2.44 1.46 -10.12
CA ILE A 26 1.19 2.10 -9.67
C ILE A 26 1.12 3.52 -10.24
N CYS A 27 2.21 4.31 -10.13
CA CYS A 27 2.28 5.65 -10.71
C CYS A 27 2.04 5.66 -12.24
N CYS A 28 2.72 4.79 -13.00
CA CYS A 28 2.50 4.66 -14.45
C CYS A 28 1.03 4.32 -14.77
N ARG A 29 0.48 3.32 -14.07
CA ARG A 29 -0.87 2.85 -14.33
C ARG A 29 -1.94 3.86 -13.92
N LEU A 30 -1.71 4.64 -12.86
CA LEU A 30 -2.59 5.77 -12.52
C LEU A 30 -2.67 6.77 -13.67
N ILE A 31 -1.56 7.09 -14.34
CA ILE A 31 -1.55 7.95 -15.53
C ILE A 31 -2.37 7.31 -16.66
N ASP A 32 -2.06 6.05 -16.97
CA ASP A 32 -2.67 5.32 -18.10
C ASP A 32 -4.18 5.11 -17.94
N GLU A 33 -4.67 4.93 -16.71
CA GLU A 33 -6.10 4.75 -16.44
C GLU A 33 -6.82 6.06 -16.17
N PHE A 34 -6.18 7.08 -15.57
CA PHE A 34 -6.83 8.36 -15.29
C PHE A 34 -7.20 9.11 -16.57
N LEU A 35 -6.26 9.23 -17.51
CA LEU A 35 -6.44 10.01 -18.73
C LEU A 35 -7.67 9.60 -19.56
N PRO A 36 -7.90 8.30 -19.86
CA PRO A 36 -9.06 7.88 -20.63
C PRO A 36 -10.35 7.75 -19.82
N THR A 37 -10.28 7.60 -18.49
CA THR A 37 -11.48 7.39 -17.65
C THR A 37 -12.06 8.68 -17.06
N ARG A 38 -11.29 9.77 -17.04
CA ARG A 38 -11.72 11.05 -16.48
C ARG A 38 -11.96 12.10 -17.56
N PRO A 39 -12.94 13.01 -17.37
CA PRO A 39 -13.19 14.08 -18.34
C PRO A 39 -11.94 14.95 -18.58
N ASP A 40 -11.82 15.53 -19.76
CA ASP A 40 -10.67 16.37 -20.13
C ASP A 40 -10.50 17.63 -19.27
N SER A 41 -11.57 18.06 -18.58
CA SER A 41 -11.55 19.14 -17.60
C SER A 41 -10.91 18.78 -16.26
N HIS A 42 -10.58 17.50 -16.05
CA HIS A 42 -9.98 16.98 -14.82
C HIS A 42 -8.49 16.70 -14.98
N SER A 43 -7.74 16.95 -13.91
CA SER A 43 -6.30 16.76 -13.84
C SER A 43 -5.92 15.84 -12.67
N LEU A 44 -4.75 15.21 -12.78
CA LEU A 44 -4.15 14.36 -11.75
C LEU A 44 -2.88 15.04 -11.24
N THR A 45 -2.84 15.34 -9.95
CA THR A 45 -1.59 15.61 -9.24
C THR A 45 -1.11 14.32 -8.57
N LEU A 46 -0.08 13.72 -9.15
CA LEU A 46 0.55 12.50 -8.68
C LEU A 46 1.75 12.85 -7.79
N ILE A 47 1.74 12.34 -6.56
CA ILE A 47 2.73 12.64 -5.54
C ILE A 47 3.51 11.35 -5.22
N PRO A 48 4.53 10.99 -6.02
CA PRO A 48 5.37 9.82 -5.73
C PRO A 48 6.31 10.13 -4.57
N THR A 49 6.41 9.23 -3.58
CA THR A 49 7.39 9.40 -2.50
C THR A 49 8.62 8.53 -2.66
N THR A 50 9.78 9.07 -2.28
CA THR A 50 11.06 8.35 -2.28
C THR A 50 11.90 8.70 -1.05
N ARG A 51 12.96 7.92 -0.79
CA ARG A 51 13.86 8.15 0.37
C ARG A 51 14.96 9.19 0.14
N SER A 52 15.18 9.63 -1.10
CA SER A 52 16.27 10.58 -1.40
C SER A 52 15.97 11.39 -2.66
N SER A 53 16.51 12.62 -2.73
CA SER A 53 16.31 13.51 -3.88
C SER A 53 16.76 12.88 -5.20
N ALA A 54 17.91 12.20 -5.22
CA ALA A 54 18.37 11.50 -6.43
C ALA A 54 17.37 10.45 -6.94
N LYS A 55 16.70 9.72 -6.03
CA LYS A 55 15.64 8.78 -6.41
C LYS A 55 14.38 9.51 -6.87
N ALA A 56 14.03 10.63 -6.24
CA ALA A 56 12.91 11.46 -6.66
C ALA A 56 13.11 11.98 -8.09
N ASP A 57 14.28 12.55 -8.39
CA ASP A 57 14.60 13.12 -9.70
C ASP A 57 14.57 12.05 -10.81
N ASP A 58 15.16 10.88 -10.55
CA ASP A 58 15.11 9.74 -11.47
C ASP A 58 13.67 9.22 -11.65
N THR A 59 12.87 9.17 -10.58
CA THR A 59 11.47 8.75 -10.63
C THR A 59 10.64 9.71 -11.49
N VAL A 60 10.77 11.02 -11.27
CA VAL A 60 10.08 12.05 -12.06
C VAL A 60 10.49 11.97 -13.52
N THR A 61 11.79 11.83 -13.81
CA THR A 61 12.31 11.70 -15.17
C THR A 61 11.66 10.51 -15.88
N ARG A 62 11.62 9.34 -15.24
CA ARG A 62 11.04 8.13 -15.83
C ARG A 62 9.51 8.19 -15.95
N LEU A 63 8.81 8.85 -15.02
CA LEU A 63 7.37 9.05 -15.12
C LEU A 63 7.00 10.04 -16.24
N ASN A 64 7.77 11.12 -16.42
CA ASN A 64 7.58 12.03 -17.55
C ASN A 64 7.84 11.31 -18.88
N ALA A 65 8.90 10.51 -18.98
CA ALA A 65 9.16 9.71 -20.18
C ALA A 65 8.03 8.70 -20.48
N HIS A 66 7.41 8.13 -19.45
CA HIS A 66 6.22 7.28 -19.60
C HIS A 66 5.01 8.08 -20.11
N LEU A 67 4.75 9.26 -19.53
CA LEU A 67 3.69 10.16 -19.96
C LEU A 67 3.89 10.62 -21.41
N ASP A 68 5.11 10.98 -21.80
CA ASP A 68 5.45 11.38 -23.18
C ASP A 68 5.14 10.25 -24.16
N LYS A 69 5.51 9.02 -23.81
CA LYS A 69 5.21 7.84 -24.62
C LYS A 69 3.70 7.61 -24.75
N TYR A 70 2.94 7.78 -23.67
CA TYR A 70 1.48 7.72 -23.72
C TYR A 70 0.91 8.79 -24.65
N CYS A 71 1.37 10.04 -24.51
CA CYS A 71 0.88 11.18 -25.30
C CYS A 71 1.20 11.02 -26.79
N GLN A 72 2.38 10.51 -27.14
CA GLN A 72 2.75 10.20 -28.54
C GLN A 72 1.84 9.12 -29.15
N ALA A 73 1.49 8.09 -28.37
CA ALA A 73 0.57 7.04 -28.81
C ALA A 73 -0.86 7.59 -28.98
N ALA A 74 -1.33 8.42 -28.04
CA ALA A 74 -2.63 9.07 -28.11
C ALA A 74 -2.75 10.04 -29.30
N GLU A 75 -1.71 10.85 -29.53
CA GLU A 75 -1.65 11.79 -30.67
C GLU A 75 -1.70 11.07 -32.02
N SER A 76 -1.04 9.90 -32.12
CA SER A 76 -1.09 9.05 -33.31
C SER A 76 -2.49 8.50 -33.58
N ALA A 77 -3.33 8.36 -32.56
CA ALA A 77 -4.70 7.89 -32.68
C ALA A 77 -5.70 9.04 -32.95
N VAL A 78 -5.52 10.18 -32.29
CA VAL A 78 -6.40 11.37 -32.39
C VAL A 78 -5.55 12.64 -32.32
N PHE A 79 -5.65 13.49 -33.34
CA PHE A 79 -4.94 14.77 -33.40
C PHE A 79 -5.29 15.68 -32.20
N GLY A 80 -4.27 16.21 -31.54
CA GLY A 80 -4.37 17.10 -30.37
C GLY A 80 -4.58 16.38 -29.04
N ALA A 81 -4.85 15.07 -29.02
CA ALA A 81 -5.09 14.32 -27.80
C ALA A 81 -3.84 14.15 -26.93
N GLY A 82 -2.64 14.19 -27.52
CA GLY A 82 -1.39 14.10 -26.77
C GLY A 82 -1.13 15.37 -25.95
N VAL A 83 -1.35 16.54 -26.54
CA VAL A 83 -1.13 17.84 -25.86
C VAL A 83 -2.10 18.03 -24.70
N THR A 84 -3.38 17.69 -24.90
CA THR A 84 -4.38 17.75 -23.82
C THR A 84 -4.04 16.79 -22.69
N SER A 85 -3.66 15.55 -23.01
CA SER A 85 -3.26 14.54 -22.03
C SER A 85 -2.08 14.96 -21.17
N HIS A 86 -1.03 15.51 -21.77
CA HIS A 86 0.16 15.94 -21.02
C HIS A 86 -0.18 17.06 -20.02
N SER A 87 -1.00 18.04 -20.42
CA SER A 87 -1.38 19.17 -19.54
C SER A 87 -2.22 18.77 -18.32
N ARG A 88 -2.82 17.57 -18.35
CA ARG A 88 -3.68 17.04 -17.28
C ARG A 88 -2.91 16.33 -16.17
N ILE A 89 -1.62 16.04 -16.35
CA ILE A 89 -0.81 15.29 -15.38
C ILE A 89 0.27 16.20 -14.79
N ASN A 90 0.30 16.27 -13.46
CA ASN A 90 1.28 17.03 -12.69
C ASN A 90 1.98 16.09 -11.70
N ILE A 91 3.30 15.96 -11.79
CA ILE A 91 4.08 15.05 -10.95
C ILE A 91 4.89 15.86 -9.95
N GLN A 92 4.63 15.69 -8.66
CA GLN A 92 5.26 16.43 -7.58
C GLN A 92 5.84 15.47 -6.53
N PRO A 93 7.14 15.13 -6.57
CA PRO A 93 7.68 14.14 -5.65
C PRO A 93 7.81 14.69 -4.23
N GLU A 94 7.71 13.80 -3.25
CA GLU A 94 7.97 14.09 -1.83
C GLU A 94 8.99 13.12 -1.23
N LEU A 95 9.71 13.57 -0.20
CA LEU A 95 10.71 12.77 0.47
C LEU A 95 10.17 12.18 1.77
N VAL A 96 10.25 10.86 1.91
CA VAL A 96 9.91 10.17 3.14
C VAL A 96 10.75 8.92 3.31
N ASP A 97 11.34 8.79 4.50
CA ASP A 97 11.80 7.51 5.03
C ASP A 97 10.86 7.07 6.13
N LEU A 98 10.14 5.97 5.92
CA LEU A 98 9.15 5.46 6.88
C LEU A 98 9.79 4.91 8.15
N CYS A 99 11.09 4.58 8.11
CA CYS A 99 11.85 4.22 9.29
C CYS A 99 12.42 5.45 10.04
N ASP A 100 12.20 6.67 9.55
CA ASP A 100 12.53 7.92 10.25
C ASP A 100 11.24 8.68 10.56
N LEU A 101 10.72 8.55 11.78
CA LEU A 101 9.44 9.14 12.15
C LEU A 101 9.44 10.67 12.11
N VAL A 102 10.60 11.32 12.22
CA VAL A 102 10.74 12.77 12.00
C VAL A 102 10.59 13.08 10.51
N SER A 103 11.13 12.24 9.62
CA SER A 103 10.86 12.34 8.18
C SER A 103 9.38 12.18 7.86
N VAL A 104 8.67 11.27 8.55
CA VAL A 104 7.22 11.07 8.40
C VAL A 104 6.44 12.32 8.79
N ARG A 105 6.77 12.94 9.94
CA ARG A 105 6.15 14.21 10.37
C ARG A 105 6.42 15.34 9.39
N ARG A 106 7.67 15.49 8.95
CA ARG A 106 8.08 16.56 8.01
C ARG A 106 7.31 16.47 6.69
N VAL A 107 7.17 15.27 6.11
CA VAL A 107 6.39 15.12 4.88
C VAL A 107 4.90 15.37 5.12
N ALA A 108 4.34 14.91 6.24
CA ALA A 108 2.95 15.16 6.58
C ALA A 108 2.67 16.67 6.75
N LYS A 109 3.58 17.41 7.41
CA LYS A 109 3.54 18.88 7.51
C LYS A 109 3.57 19.55 6.13
N SER A 110 4.54 19.17 5.30
CA SER A 110 4.69 19.69 3.92
C SER A 110 3.40 19.49 3.12
N LEU A 111 2.84 18.27 3.12
CA LEU A 111 1.61 17.93 2.40
C LEU A 111 0.41 18.74 2.89
N ARG A 112 0.25 18.90 4.21
CA ARG A 112 -0.84 19.70 4.81
C ARG A 112 -0.74 21.19 4.51
N GLN A 113 0.46 21.69 4.22
CA GLN A 113 0.68 23.08 3.85
C GLN A 113 0.49 23.30 2.34
N LYS A 114 0.84 22.30 1.52
CA LYS A 114 0.76 22.37 0.05
C LYS A 114 -0.64 22.10 -0.50
N TYR A 115 -1.39 21.22 0.16
CA TYR A 115 -2.68 20.74 -0.33
C TYR A 115 -3.77 20.92 0.70
N ASP A 116 -4.89 21.53 0.27
CA ASP A 116 -6.11 21.61 1.08
C ASP A 116 -6.77 20.24 1.26
N ARG A 117 -6.45 19.29 0.38
CA ARG A 117 -7.02 17.94 0.37
C ARG A 117 -6.11 16.90 -0.27
N LEU A 118 -6.26 15.65 0.15
CA LEU A 118 -5.77 14.48 -0.56
C LEU A 118 -6.94 13.55 -0.87
N ASP A 119 -7.04 13.09 -2.11
CA ASP A 119 -8.14 12.22 -2.54
C ASP A 119 -7.80 10.75 -2.31
N VAL A 120 -6.56 10.35 -2.57
CA VAL A 120 -6.09 8.98 -2.39
C VAL A 120 -4.68 8.93 -1.84
N VAL A 121 -4.43 8.03 -0.88
CA VAL A 121 -3.10 7.65 -0.43
C VAL A 121 -2.93 6.14 -0.64
N ILE A 122 -1.93 5.73 -1.40
CA ILE A 122 -1.58 4.33 -1.64
C ILE A 122 -0.32 3.99 -0.84
N LEU A 123 -0.48 3.16 0.19
CA LEU A 123 0.55 2.74 1.12
C LEU A 123 1.23 1.48 0.59
N ASN A 124 2.15 1.66 -0.36
CA ASN A 124 2.83 0.60 -1.09
C ASN A 124 4.22 0.27 -0.52
N ALA A 125 4.93 1.25 0.05
CA ALA A 125 6.30 1.07 0.50
C ALA A 125 6.44 -0.11 1.48
N GLY A 126 7.57 -0.77 1.44
CA GLY A 126 7.86 -1.84 2.39
C GLY A 126 9.15 -2.55 2.10
N ILE A 127 9.61 -3.29 3.09
CA ILE A 127 10.79 -4.14 3.02
C ILE A 127 10.43 -5.57 3.39
N GLY A 128 11.07 -6.54 2.72
CA GLY A 128 10.87 -7.96 2.98
C GLY A 128 11.69 -8.50 4.15
N GLY A 129 12.82 -7.88 4.49
CA GLY A 129 13.68 -8.35 5.57
C GLY A 129 14.37 -9.69 5.32
N TRP A 130 14.36 -10.22 4.10
CA TRP A 130 15.02 -11.50 3.80
C TRP A 130 16.53 -11.33 3.65
N ILE A 131 17.29 -12.28 4.22
CA ILE A 131 18.75 -12.35 4.16
C ILE A 131 19.26 -13.44 3.21
N GLY A 132 18.37 -14.31 2.75
CA GLY A 132 18.73 -15.38 1.84
C GLY A 132 17.59 -16.31 1.51
N VAL A 133 17.95 -17.40 0.83
CA VAL A 133 17.06 -18.47 0.39
C VAL A 133 17.66 -19.79 0.88
N ASP A 134 16.84 -20.59 1.58
CA ASP A 134 17.15 -21.98 1.88
C ASP A 134 16.97 -22.83 0.62
N TRP A 135 18.03 -22.92 -0.19
CA TRP A 135 18.00 -23.66 -1.46
C TRP A 135 17.70 -25.15 -1.28
N MET A 136 18.11 -25.76 -0.17
CA MET A 136 17.81 -27.16 0.12
C MET A 136 16.33 -27.31 0.47
N GLY A 137 15.79 -26.40 1.28
CA GLY A 137 14.37 -26.28 1.55
C GLY A 137 13.54 -26.04 0.28
N ALA A 138 14.01 -25.19 -0.62
CA ALA A 138 13.36 -24.92 -1.92
C ALA A 138 13.30 -26.18 -2.79
N VAL A 139 14.40 -26.93 -2.92
CA VAL A 139 14.41 -28.20 -3.67
C VAL A 139 13.46 -29.21 -3.03
N LYS A 140 13.49 -29.36 -1.71
CA LYS A 140 12.58 -30.26 -0.97
C LYS A 140 11.12 -29.87 -1.17
N GLN A 141 10.81 -28.58 -1.10
CA GLN A 141 9.45 -28.08 -1.31
C GLN A 141 9.01 -28.32 -2.75
N PHE A 142 9.86 -28.07 -3.74
CA PHE A 142 9.55 -28.34 -5.15
C PHE A 142 9.28 -29.83 -5.39
N LEU A 143 10.10 -30.72 -4.84
CA LEU A 143 9.89 -32.17 -4.97
C LEU A 143 8.59 -32.64 -4.31
N LYS A 144 8.16 -31.98 -3.22
CA LYS A 144 6.96 -32.33 -2.47
C LYS A 144 5.68 -31.72 -3.06
N GLU A 145 5.74 -30.48 -3.53
CA GLU A 145 4.56 -29.64 -3.84
C GLU A 145 4.53 -29.18 -5.31
N GLY A 146 5.57 -29.45 -6.09
CA GLY A 146 5.69 -29.01 -7.48
C GLY A 146 5.58 -27.49 -7.59
N MET A 147 4.63 -27.02 -8.41
CA MET A 147 4.34 -25.58 -8.59
C MET A 147 3.71 -24.91 -7.36
N GLY A 148 3.37 -25.66 -6.30
CA GLY A 148 2.98 -25.07 -5.02
C GLY A 148 4.07 -24.14 -4.44
N ILE A 149 5.34 -24.40 -4.77
CA ILE A 149 6.50 -23.62 -4.32
C ILE A 149 6.41 -22.13 -4.66
N VAL A 150 5.87 -21.77 -5.83
CA VAL A 150 5.76 -20.36 -6.24
C VAL A 150 4.51 -19.68 -5.71
N HIS A 151 3.53 -20.46 -5.22
CA HIS A 151 2.35 -19.93 -4.56
C HIS A 151 2.60 -19.63 -3.08
N ARG A 152 3.38 -20.48 -2.41
CA ARG A 152 3.65 -20.41 -0.97
C ARG A 152 5.12 -20.72 -0.66
N PRO A 153 6.06 -19.83 -0.98
CA PRO A 153 7.48 -20.09 -0.81
C PRO A 153 7.86 -20.20 0.66
N ALA A 154 8.18 -21.42 1.14
CA ALA A 154 8.55 -21.68 2.53
C ALA A 154 10.08 -21.63 2.79
N PHE A 155 10.86 -21.27 1.76
CA PHE A 155 12.32 -21.30 1.75
C PHE A 155 12.95 -19.91 1.95
N LYS A 156 12.17 -18.88 2.24
CA LYS A 156 12.67 -17.52 2.46
C LYS A 156 13.27 -17.43 3.87
N ILE A 157 14.52 -16.96 3.96
CA ILE A 157 15.20 -16.77 5.25
C ILE A 157 15.04 -15.31 5.65
N GLY A 158 14.18 -15.03 6.63
CA GLY A 158 14.02 -13.68 7.18
C GLY A 158 15.08 -13.33 8.23
N SER A 159 15.35 -12.03 8.37
CA SER A 159 16.22 -11.50 9.43
C SER A 159 15.52 -11.48 10.78
N LEU A 160 16.22 -11.91 11.83
CA LEU A 160 15.79 -11.82 13.23
C LEU A 160 16.29 -10.50 13.87
N GLY A 161 15.50 -9.90 14.75
CA GLY A 161 15.97 -8.86 15.67
C GLY A 161 16.34 -7.52 15.04
N LYS A 162 15.91 -7.23 13.81
CA LYS A 162 16.21 -5.96 13.17
C LYS A 162 15.33 -4.83 13.71
N VAL A 163 15.99 -3.84 14.29
CA VAL A 163 15.37 -2.60 14.78
C VAL A 163 15.81 -1.41 13.93
N VAL A 164 14.95 -0.40 13.84
CA VAL A 164 15.28 0.91 13.31
C VAL A 164 16.51 1.44 14.04
N LYS A 165 17.41 2.10 13.32
CA LYS A 165 18.56 2.76 13.93
C LYS A 165 18.07 3.84 14.88
N SER A 166 18.16 3.57 16.18
CA SER A 166 17.77 4.52 17.22
C SER A 166 18.63 5.78 17.13
N ARG A 167 17.98 6.93 17.27
CA ARG A 167 18.66 8.21 17.49
C ARG A 167 18.58 8.51 19.00
N PRO A 168 19.62 9.12 19.58
CA PRO A 168 19.50 9.65 20.93
C PRO A 168 18.37 10.67 20.97
N LEU A 169 17.51 10.59 21.97
CA LEU A 169 16.50 11.60 22.23
C LEU A 169 17.16 12.91 22.65
N THR A 170 16.42 14.02 22.55
CA THR A 170 16.87 15.35 22.98
C THR A 170 17.29 15.40 24.44
N ASP A 171 16.77 14.48 25.28
CA ASP A 171 17.11 14.33 26.70
C ASP A 171 18.27 13.35 26.96
N GLY A 172 18.90 12.81 25.90
CA GLY A 172 20.04 11.91 25.98
C GLY A 172 19.69 10.44 26.26
N ARG A 173 18.42 10.05 26.36
CA ARG A 173 18.00 8.65 26.45
C ARG A 173 17.96 7.99 25.07
N ASP A 174 18.13 6.67 25.03
CA ASP A 174 17.87 5.90 23.82
C ASP A 174 16.35 5.87 23.55
N ALA A 175 15.96 6.12 22.29
CA ALA A 175 14.57 5.95 21.90
C ALA A 175 14.12 4.49 22.08
N PRO A 176 12.83 4.23 22.35
CA PRO A 176 12.30 2.87 22.42
C PRO A 176 12.68 2.06 21.18
N GLN A 177 12.80 0.74 21.36
CA GLN A 177 13.08 -0.12 20.22
C GLN A 177 11.88 -0.18 19.27
N LEU A 178 12.16 -0.08 17.98
CA LEU A 178 11.15 -0.14 16.93
C LEU A 178 11.60 -1.12 15.86
N GLY A 179 10.82 -2.16 15.59
CA GLY A 179 11.12 -3.18 14.57
C GLY A 179 11.22 -2.56 13.19
N GLU A 180 12.30 -2.84 12.45
CA GLU A 180 12.58 -2.19 11.16
C GLU A 180 11.51 -2.53 10.11
N ILE A 181 11.15 -3.82 10.00
CA ILE A 181 10.16 -4.32 9.03
C ILE A 181 8.76 -3.81 9.39
N PHE A 182 8.39 -3.88 10.67
CA PHE A 182 7.13 -3.35 11.18
C PHE A 182 7.00 -1.85 10.92
N CYS A 183 8.06 -1.07 11.19
CA CYS A 183 8.07 0.36 10.97
C CYS A 183 7.89 0.73 9.49
N ALA A 184 8.69 0.11 8.62
CA ALA A 184 8.65 0.36 7.18
C ALA A 184 7.30 -0.05 6.54
N ASN A 185 6.72 -1.17 6.99
CA ASN A 185 5.54 -1.75 6.34
C ASN A 185 4.23 -1.23 6.92
N VAL A 186 4.19 -0.88 8.21
CA VAL A 186 2.97 -0.56 8.96
C VAL A 186 3.09 0.75 9.73
N PHE A 187 3.94 0.83 10.75
CA PHE A 187 3.84 1.92 11.72
C PHE A 187 4.15 3.30 11.14
N GLY A 188 5.17 3.42 10.29
CA GLY A 188 5.47 4.67 9.59
C GLY A 188 4.33 5.11 8.66
N HIS A 189 3.64 4.17 8.02
CA HIS A 189 2.45 4.45 7.21
C HIS A 189 1.25 4.85 8.07
N TYR A 190 1.04 4.16 9.18
CA TYR A 190 -0.04 4.43 10.12
C TYR A 190 0.12 5.86 10.68
N LEU A 191 1.32 6.25 11.12
CA LEU A 191 1.61 7.63 11.56
C LEU A 191 1.44 8.64 10.43
N LEU A 192 1.92 8.34 9.22
CA LEU A 192 1.73 9.21 8.06
C LEU A 192 0.24 9.48 7.82
N VAL A 193 -0.59 8.45 7.82
CA VAL A 193 -2.04 8.61 7.64
C VAL A 193 -2.68 9.36 8.79
N HIS A 194 -2.34 9.02 10.04
CA HIS A 194 -2.80 9.72 11.23
C HIS A 194 -2.56 11.23 11.11
N TYR A 195 -1.34 11.63 10.73
CA TYR A 195 -0.99 13.03 10.54
C TYR A 195 -1.68 13.67 9.34
N LEU A 196 -2.01 12.91 8.30
CA LEU A 196 -2.73 13.38 7.11
C LEU A 196 -4.26 13.38 7.27
N MET A 197 -4.80 12.92 8.41
CA MET A 197 -6.26 12.86 8.64
C MET A 197 -6.98 14.18 8.37
N GLY A 198 -6.34 15.32 8.67
CA GLY A 198 -6.90 16.64 8.43
C GLY A 198 -7.15 16.98 6.96
N VAL A 199 -6.34 16.45 6.03
CA VAL A 199 -6.50 16.67 4.57
C VAL A 199 -7.18 15.49 3.85
N LEU A 200 -7.25 14.33 4.51
CA LEU A 200 -7.99 13.16 4.02
C LEU A 200 -9.47 13.18 4.43
N SER A 201 -9.80 13.82 5.55
CA SER A 201 -11.18 13.93 6.03
C SER A 201 -11.91 15.08 5.32
N ARG A 202 -13.16 14.85 4.92
CA ARG A 202 -13.98 15.87 4.24
C ARG A 202 -14.94 16.53 5.21
N LYS A 203 -15.19 17.84 5.10
CA LYS A 203 -16.19 18.50 5.95
C LYS A 203 -17.59 18.01 5.58
N SER A 204 -18.40 17.72 6.58
CA SER A 204 -19.75 17.13 6.40
C SER A 204 -20.70 18.01 5.58
N TRP A 205 -20.49 19.33 5.56
CA TRP A 205 -21.32 20.33 4.88
C TRP A 205 -20.82 20.74 3.49
N ASP A 206 -19.63 20.29 3.06
CA ASP A 206 -19.19 20.47 1.68
C ASP A 206 -20.06 19.60 0.76
N GLY A 207 -21.08 20.20 0.15
CA GLY A 207 -22.10 19.56 -0.69
C GLY A 207 -21.59 18.89 -1.98
N GLY A 208 -20.30 18.56 -2.08
CA GLY A 208 -19.66 18.03 -3.28
C GLY A 208 -19.26 16.54 -3.22
N SER A 209 -19.05 15.94 -2.04
CA SER A 209 -18.69 14.51 -1.93
C SER A 209 -19.36 13.84 -0.74
N GLU A 210 -20.00 12.69 -1.00
CA GLU A 210 -20.59 11.86 0.05
C GLU A 210 -19.55 11.19 0.96
N VAL A 211 -18.27 11.11 0.55
CA VAL A 211 -17.24 10.29 1.20
C VAL A 211 -15.93 11.05 1.39
N GLY A 212 -15.19 10.69 2.44
CA GLY A 212 -13.81 11.15 2.67
C GLY A 212 -12.83 10.71 1.57
N GLY A 213 -11.55 11.03 1.74
CA GLY A 213 -10.47 10.48 0.92
C GLY A 213 -10.35 8.96 1.04
N ARG A 214 -9.46 8.35 0.26
CA ARG A 214 -9.24 6.91 0.23
C ARG A 214 -7.83 6.58 0.69
N VAL A 215 -7.68 5.54 1.49
CA VAL A 215 -6.39 5.00 1.90
C VAL A 215 -6.32 3.53 1.47
N VAL A 216 -5.44 3.23 0.52
CA VAL A 216 -5.27 1.88 -0.04
C VAL A 216 -4.01 1.25 0.56
N TRP A 217 -4.19 0.25 1.41
CA TRP A 217 -3.11 -0.51 2.01
C TRP A 217 -2.69 -1.69 1.13
N VAL A 218 -1.41 -1.77 0.80
CA VAL A 218 -0.86 -2.87 0.00
C VAL A 218 -0.33 -3.99 0.90
N SER A 219 -1.06 -5.10 0.91
CA SER A 219 -0.74 -6.35 1.60
C SER A 219 -0.20 -7.41 0.63
N THR A 220 -0.20 -8.68 1.04
CA THR A 220 0.31 -9.84 0.31
C THR A 220 -0.60 -11.07 0.47
N LEU A 221 -0.48 -12.05 -0.42
CA LEU A 221 -1.11 -13.37 -0.27
C LEU A 221 -0.56 -14.16 0.92
N GLU A 222 0.61 -13.78 1.42
CA GLU A 222 1.33 -14.46 2.50
C GLU A 222 0.99 -13.92 3.90
N ALA A 223 -0.08 -13.14 4.03
CA ALA A 223 -0.59 -12.59 5.29
C ALA A 223 -1.37 -13.67 6.08
N TYR A 224 -0.70 -14.79 6.37
CA TYR A 224 -1.32 -15.95 7.02
C TYR A 224 -1.60 -15.66 8.50
N ALA A 225 -2.63 -16.29 9.07
CA ALA A 225 -2.94 -16.13 10.50
C ALA A 225 -1.76 -16.53 11.40
N LYS A 226 -1.09 -17.65 11.07
CA LYS A 226 0.04 -18.22 11.84
C LYS A 226 1.32 -17.38 11.88
N THR A 227 1.43 -16.32 11.06
CA THR A 227 2.66 -15.52 10.97
C THR A 227 2.65 -14.33 11.92
N PHE A 228 1.52 -14.04 12.56
CA PHE A 228 1.36 -12.93 13.49
C PHE A 228 1.10 -13.44 14.91
N SER A 229 1.67 -12.75 15.90
CA SER A 229 1.40 -12.95 17.31
C SER A 229 1.38 -11.60 18.01
N LEU A 230 0.44 -11.40 18.93
CA LEU A 230 0.37 -10.20 19.75
C LEU A 230 1.58 -10.09 20.70
N ASP A 231 2.11 -11.22 21.18
CA ASP A 231 3.31 -11.26 22.03
C ASP A 231 4.57 -10.74 21.33
N ASP A 232 4.59 -10.77 20.00
CA ASP A 232 5.66 -10.23 19.14
C ASP A 232 5.05 -9.29 18.10
N PHE A 233 4.31 -8.28 18.59
CA PHE A 233 3.53 -7.34 17.77
C PHE A 233 4.33 -6.71 16.63
N GLN A 234 5.59 -6.35 16.90
CA GLN A 234 6.50 -5.72 15.93
C GLN A 234 7.27 -6.72 15.06
N GLY A 235 7.11 -8.03 15.30
CA GLY A 235 7.79 -9.10 14.56
C GLY A 235 9.31 -9.08 14.69
N ILE A 236 9.83 -8.69 15.85
CA ILE A 236 11.27 -8.59 16.13
C ILE A 236 11.82 -9.96 16.51
N GLY A 237 11.03 -10.74 17.27
CA GLY A 237 11.41 -12.05 17.79
C GLY A 237 11.28 -13.20 16.81
N ASN A 238 10.73 -12.97 15.62
CA ASN A 238 10.49 -14.00 14.61
C ASN A 238 11.14 -13.69 13.25
N SER A 239 11.40 -14.74 12.46
CA SER A 239 11.98 -14.64 11.11
C SER A 239 10.94 -14.45 10.00
N LEU A 240 9.67 -14.24 10.35
CA LEU A 240 8.54 -14.03 9.45
C LEU A 240 8.01 -12.59 9.56
N GLY A 241 8.89 -11.64 9.88
CA GLY A 241 8.51 -10.24 10.14
C GLY A 241 7.77 -9.57 8.98
N TYR A 242 8.06 -9.94 7.73
CA TYR A 242 7.31 -9.44 6.57
C TYR A 242 5.86 -9.94 6.59
N GLU A 243 5.68 -11.26 6.66
CA GLU A 243 4.36 -11.89 6.70
C GLU A 243 3.55 -11.44 7.91
N SER A 244 4.18 -11.36 9.09
CA SER A 244 3.62 -10.81 10.33
C SER A 244 3.09 -9.38 10.12
N SER A 245 3.93 -8.48 9.58
CA SER A 245 3.55 -7.08 9.34
C SER A 245 2.37 -6.94 8.37
N LYS A 246 2.27 -7.82 7.37
CA LYS A 246 1.17 -7.81 6.41
C LYS A 246 -0.11 -8.43 6.98
N ARG A 247 0.01 -9.45 7.86
CA ARG A 247 -1.14 -9.95 8.63
C ARG A 247 -1.69 -8.87 9.58
N LEU A 248 -0.82 -8.12 10.24
CA LEU A 248 -1.21 -6.98 11.06
C LEU A 248 -1.93 -5.91 10.22
N THR A 249 -1.46 -5.63 9.00
CA THR A 249 -2.14 -4.73 8.07
C THR A 249 -3.55 -5.22 7.73
N ASP A 250 -3.71 -6.51 7.42
CA ASP A 250 -5.02 -7.10 7.13
C ASP A 250 -5.99 -6.95 8.31
N LEU A 251 -5.53 -7.26 9.53
CA LEU A 251 -6.29 -7.10 10.77
C LEU A 251 -6.74 -5.65 10.92
N MET A 252 -5.80 -4.70 10.95
CA MET A 252 -6.09 -3.28 11.16
C MET A 252 -7.08 -2.70 10.15
N VAL A 253 -6.91 -3.00 8.86
CA VAL A 253 -7.76 -2.42 7.81
C VAL A 253 -9.17 -3.02 7.86
N LEU A 254 -9.28 -4.34 7.93
CA LEU A 254 -10.58 -5.04 7.88
C LEU A 254 -11.37 -4.91 9.18
N THR A 255 -10.71 -4.60 10.30
CA THR A 255 -11.39 -4.33 11.58
C THR A 255 -11.52 -2.85 11.91
N SER A 256 -11.09 -1.93 11.04
CA SER A 256 -11.18 -0.47 11.26
C SER A 256 -12.59 0.07 11.55
N ARG A 257 -13.62 -0.74 11.31
CA ARG A 257 -15.03 -0.43 11.52
C ARG A 257 -15.76 -1.48 12.36
N SER A 258 -15.02 -2.40 12.98
CA SER A 258 -15.58 -3.40 13.89
C SER A 258 -15.97 -2.73 15.21
N GLU A 259 -16.98 -3.30 15.87
CA GLU A 259 -17.35 -2.90 17.22
C GLU A 259 -16.12 -2.93 18.14
N GLY A 260 -15.92 -1.88 18.93
CA GLY A 260 -14.75 -1.74 19.82
C GLY A 260 -13.53 -1.02 19.23
N THR A 261 -13.41 -0.93 17.89
CA THR A 261 -12.35 -0.14 17.22
C THR A 261 -12.76 1.30 16.94
N GLU A 262 -14.05 1.59 17.02
CA GLU A 262 -14.66 2.88 16.68
C GLU A 262 -14.04 4.05 17.47
N LYS A 263 -13.65 3.81 18.72
CA LYS A 263 -12.96 4.79 19.58
C LYS A 263 -11.64 5.30 19.00
N TYR A 264 -11.02 4.53 18.09
CA TYR A 264 -9.74 4.85 17.46
C TYR A 264 -9.92 5.38 16.03
N THR A 265 -11.00 4.98 15.35
CA THR A 265 -11.18 5.29 13.91
C THR A 265 -12.22 6.38 13.64
N GLN A 266 -13.11 6.68 14.59
CA GLN A 266 -14.13 7.72 14.44
C GLN A 266 -13.65 9.07 14.97
N ASN A 267 -13.81 10.12 14.17
CA ASN A 267 -13.55 11.48 14.60
C ASN A 267 -14.70 12.02 15.45
N THR A 268 -14.38 12.68 16.56
CA THR A 268 -15.34 13.44 17.39
C THR A 268 -15.81 14.74 16.72
N THR A 269 -15.14 15.16 15.64
CA THR A 269 -15.51 16.33 14.82
C THR A 269 -16.44 15.93 13.67
N PRO A 270 -17.34 16.83 13.20
CA PRO A 270 -18.30 16.56 12.12
C PRO A 270 -17.61 16.54 10.74
N THR A 271 -16.66 15.62 10.58
CA THR A 271 -15.91 15.34 9.36
C THR A 271 -16.20 13.91 8.90
N LYS A 272 -16.18 13.69 7.59
CA LYS A 272 -16.27 12.37 6.98
C LYS A 272 -14.85 11.80 6.93
N PRO A 273 -14.53 10.75 7.70
CA PRO A 273 -13.19 10.17 7.72
C PRO A 273 -12.88 9.51 6.38
N PRO A 274 -11.58 9.30 6.06
CA PRO A 274 -11.20 8.53 4.90
C PRO A 274 -11.69 7.09 4.99
N THR A 275 -11.86 6.48 3.83
CA THR A 275 -12.17 5.05 3.72
C THR A 275 -10.89 4.25 3.52
N PHE A 276 -10.71 3.22 4.34
CA PHE A 276 -9.61 2.27 4.20
C PHE A 276 -10.00 1.11 3.27
N TYR A 277 -9.08 0.76 2.38
CA TYR A 277 -9.20 -0.38 1.47
C TYR A 277 -7.95 -1.24 1.54
N LEU A 278 -8.13 -2.55 1.37
CA LEU A 278 -7.04 -3.53 1.41
C LEU A 278 -6.82 -4.15 0.04
N SER A 279 -5.57 -4.14 -0.43
CA SER A 279 -5.20 -4.71 -1.72
C SER A 279 -3.97 -5.62 -1.64
N HIS A 280 -3.67 -6.33 -2.72
CA HIS A 280 -2.37 -6.98 -2.91
C HIS A 280 -2.02 -7.15 -4.40
N PRO A 281 -0.72 -7.17 -4.77
CA PRO A 281 -0.31 -7.19 -6.17
C PRO A 281 -0.38 -8.56 -6.86
N GLY A 282 -0.90 -9.58 -6.18
CA GLY A 282 -0.60 -10.97 -6.51
C GLY A 282 0.91 -11.24 -6.35
N ILE A 283 1.49 -11.97 -7.30
CA ILE A 283 2.90 -12.36 -7.33
C ILE A 283 3.51 -11.79 -8.61
N CYS A 284 4.23 -10.67 -8.45
CA CYS A 284 4.98 -10.02 -9.50
C CYS A 284 6.48 -10.09 -9.23
N ALA A 285 7.28 -10.15 -10.30
CA ALA A 285 8.72 -10.09 -10.20
C ALA A 285 9.13 -8.66 -9.83
N THR A 286 9.72 -8.52 -8.65
CA THR A 286 10.30 -7.27 -8.15
C THR A 286 11.64 -7.57 -7.47
N GLU A 287 12.45 -6.55 -7.25
CA GLU A 287 13.76 -6.68 -6.60
C GLU A 287 13.68 -6.81 -5.05
N ILE A 288 12.51 -7.17 -4.50
CA ILE A 288 12.30 -7.22 -3.05
C ILE A 288 13.09 -8.36 -2.36
N MET A 289 13.40 -9.44 -3.08
CA MET A 289 14.21 -10.55 -2.58
C MET A 289 15.65 -10.47 -3.13
N PRO A 290 16.69 -10.63 -2.29
CA PRO A 290 18.09 -10.55 -2.71
C PRO A 290 18.53 -11.84 -3.40
N ILE A 291 18.14 -12.02 -4.66
CA ILE A 291 18.41 -13.22 -5.46
C ILE A 291 19.40 -12.88 -6.59
N PRO A 292 20.38 -13.75 -6.92
CA PRO A 292 21.27 -13.54 -8.07
C PRO A 292 20.51 -13.31 -9.38
N ARG A 293 21.00 -12.43 -10.25
CA ARG A 293 20.29 -12.05 -11.50
C ARG A 293 19.90 -13.22 -12.38
N ILE A 294 20.75 -14.25 -12.47
CA ILE A 294 20.45 -15.47 -13.23
C ILE A 294 19.25 -16.23 -12.63
N MET A 295 19.09 -16.22 -11.32
CA MET A 295 17.98 -16.86 -10.63
C MET A 295 16.69 -16.05 -10.74
N VAL A 296 16.78 -14.72 -10.88
CA VAL A 296 15.60 -13.88 -11.20
C VAL A 296 15.00 -14.29 -12.54
N PHE A 297 15.81 -14.61 -13.56
CA PHE A 297 15.32 -15.13 -14.83
C PHE A 297 14.51 -16.43 -14.64
N PHE A 298 15.06 -17.42 -13.92
CA PHE A 298 14.36 -18.67 -13.65
C PHE A 298 13.09 -18.48 -12.81
N GLN A 299 13.13 -17.60 -11.81
CA GLN A 299 11.95 -17.24 -11.03
C GLN A 299 10.86 -16.68 -11.96
N VAL A 300 11.19 -15.73 -12.83
CA VAL A 300 10.23 -15.17 -13.80
C VAL A 300 9.65 -16.26 -14.69
N CYS A 301 10.47 -17.19 -15.20
CA CYS A 301 9.97 -18.35 -15.95
C CYS A 301 8.97 -19.19 -15.15
N LEU A 302 9.28 -19.49 -13.88
CA LEU A 302 8.36 -20.23 -13.00
C LEU A 302 7.06 -19.48 -12.75
N LEU A 303 7.10 -18.15 -12.59
CA LEU A 303 5.88 -17.35 -12.44
C LEU A 303 5.01 -17.40 -13.71
N TYR A 304 5.62 -17.34 -14.89
CA TYR A 304 4.90 -17.51 -16.16
C TYR A 304 4.34 -18.91 -16.33
N LEU A 305 5.05 -19.95 -15.89
CA LEU A 305 4.54 -21.32 -15.88
C LEU A 305 3.34 -21.46 -14.94
N ALA A 306 3.41 -20.92 -13.73
CA ALA A 306 2.26 -20.95 -12.80
C ALA A 306 1.04 -20.22 -13.35
N ARG A 307 1.25 -19.07 -14.03
CA ARG A 307 0.18 -18.39 -14.78
C ARG A 307 -0.39 -19.29 -15.88
N PHE A 308 0.47 -19.94 -16.67
CA PHE A 308 0.05 -20.80 -17.76
C PHE A 308 -0.82 -21.96 -17.26
N PHE A 309 -0.49 -22.52 -16.09
CA PHE A 309 -1.30 -23.53 -15.39
C PHE A 309 -2.53 -22.95 -14.67
N GLY A 310 -2.93 -21.71 -14.98
CA GLY A 310 -4.20 -21.13 -14.57
C GLY A 310 -4.17 -20.37 -13.25
N SER A 311 -2.99 -20.16 -12.64
CA SER A 311 -2.91 -19.38 -11.39
C SER A 311 -3.27 -17.92 -11.65
N PRO A 312 -4.34 -17.40 -11.02
CA PRO A 312 -4.77 -16.03 -11.26
C PRO A 312 -3.85 -15.01 -10.62
N TRP A 313 -3.11 -15.41 -9.59
CA TRP A 313 -2.33 -14.51 -8.76
C TRP A 313 -0.95 -14.18 -9.34
N HIS A 314 -0.48 -14.92 -10.34
CA HIS A 314 0.84 -14.73 -10.92
C HIS A 314 0.83 -13.60 -11.96
N THR A 315 0.77 -12.35 -11.48
CA THR A 315 0.77 -11.12 -12.27
C THR A 315 2.08 -10.88 -13.01
N THR A 316 3.17 -11.55 -12.62
CA THR A 316 4.55 -11.57 -13.21
C THR A 316 5.24 -10.22 -13.37
N THR A 317 4.54 -9.18 -13.83
CA THR A 317 5.04 -7.82 -13.97
C THR A 317 4.47 -6.95 -12.85
N SER A 318 5.24 -5.95 -12.43
CA SER A 318 4.79 -4.97 -11.45
C SER A 318 3.62 -4.11 -11.97
N TYR A 319 3.52 -3.90 -13.28
CA TYR A 319 2.40 -3.19 -13.91
C TYR A 319 1.06 -3.92 -13.79
N ALA A 320 1.04 -5.22 -14.11
CA ALA A 320 -0.12 -6.06 -13.84
C ALA A 320 -0.39 -6.16 -12.33
N GLY A 321 0.66 -6.19 -11.51
CA GLY A 321 0.57 -6.11 -10.06
C GLY A 321 -0.12 -4.84 -9.54
N ALA A 322 -0.09 -3.73 -10.29
CA ALA A 322 -0.71 -2.47 -9.86
C ALA A 322 -2.25 -2.42 -10.01
N THR A 323 -2.86 -3.39 -10.70
CA THR A 323 -4.30 -3.40 -11.07
C THR A 323 -5.24 -3.06 -9.90
N SER A 324 -5.18 -3.81 -8.80
CA SER A 324 -6.11 -3.66 -7.67
C SER A 324 -5.95 -2.33 -6.95
N MET A 325 -4.72 -1.84 -6.80
CA MET A 325 -4.43 -0.54 -6.16
C MET A 325 -5.01 0.60 -6.98
N VAL A 326 -4.79 0.59 -8.30
CA VAL A 326 -5.30 1.64 -9.18
C VAL A 326 -6.83 1.57 -9.30
N TRP A 327 -7.40 0.37 -9.34
CA TRP A 327 -8.85 0.21 -9.32
C TRP A 327 -9.47 0.77 -8.03
N LEU A 328 -8.93 0.47 -6.84
CA LEU A 328 -9.42 1.04 -5.58
C LEU A 328 -9.24 2.56 -5.51
N ALA A 329 -8.18 3.09 -6.14
CA ALA A 329 -7.93 4.52 -6.21
C ALA A 329 -8.94 5.23 -7.13
N LEU A 330 -9.19 4.70 -8.33
CA LEU A 330 -9.89 5.40 -9.40
C LEU A 330 -11.35 4.96 -9.62
N ALA A 331 -11.80 3.82 -9.10
CA ALA A 331 -13.18 3.37 -9.30
C ALA A 331 -14.20 4.37 -8.72
N GLU A 332 -15.37 4.46 -9.34
CA GLU A 332 -16.48 5.24 -8.79
C GLU A 332 -16.91 4.70 -7.42
N GLU A 333 -17.29 5.60 -6.53
CA GLU A 333 -17.70 5.21 -5.17
C GLU A 333 -18.91 4.26 -5.18
N LYS A 334 -19.82 4.43 -6.14
CA LYS A 334 -20.98 3.53 -6.32
C LYS A 334 -20.52 2.09 -6.58
N VAL A 335 -19.53 1.90 -7.46
CA VAL A 335 -18.99 0.57 -7.80
C VAL A 335 -18.32 -0.07 -6.59
N LEU A 336 -17.58 0.71 -5.79
CA LEU A 336 -16.93 0.22 -4.58
C LEU A 336 -17.94 -0.16 -3.49
N LYS A 337 -19.00 0.63 -3.31
CA LYS A 337 -20.11 0.33 -2.38
C LYS A 337 -20.88 -0.92 -2.79
N GLU A 338 -21.25 -1.05 -4.07
CA GLU A 338 -21.98 -2.21 -4.61
C GLU A 338 -21.22 -3.53 -4.44
N ARG A 339 -19.88 -3.47 -4.45
CA ARG A 339 -19.00 -4.62 -4.27
C ARG A 339 -18.53 -4.85 -2.83
N ASP A 340 -19.05 -4.07 -1.89
CA ASP A 340 -18.62 -4.05 -0.49
C ASP A 340 -17.08 -4.01 -0.34
N ALA A 341 -16.44 -3.14 -1.11
CA ALA A 341 -14.97 -3.19 -1.27
C ALA A 341 -14.20 -2.92 0.03
N ARG A 342 -14.87 -2.40 1.07
CA ARG A 342 -14.29 -2.04 2.37
C ARG A 342 -14.10 -3.26 3.29
N ASN A 343 -14.91 -4.31 3.13
CA ASN A 343 -14.88 -5.51 3.96
C ASN A 343 -14.18 -6.69 3.25
N ALA A 344 -13.29 -6.39 2.31
CA ALA A 344 -12.64 -7.41 1.50
C ALA A 344 -11.23 -7.03 1.11
N LYS A 345 -10.44 -8.07 0.80
CA LYS A 345 -9.10 -7.94 0.24
C LYS A 345 -9.15 -8.12 -1.27
N TRP A 346 -8.68 -7.11 -2.01
CA TRP A 346 -8.71 -7.10 -3.47
C TRP A 346 -7.33 -7.37 -4.07
N GLY A 347 -7.23 -8.42 -4.87
CA GLY A 347 -6.00 -8.81 -5.53
C GLY A 347 -5.93 -8.40 -6.98
N SER A 348 -4.74 -7.98 -7.40
CA SER A 348 -4.37 -7.94 -8.81
C SER A 348 -4.24 -9.37 -9.32
N ALA A 349 -5.00 -9.70 -10.35
CA ALA A 349 -5.05 -11.02 -10.94
C ALA A 349 -4.92 -10.94 -12.46
N VAL A 350 -4.49 -12.04 -13.06
CA VAL A 350 -4.40 -12.21 -14.50
C VAL A 350 -5.08 -13.51 -14.92
N ASN A 351 -5.47 -13.64 -16.17
CA ASN A 351 -5.76 -14.95 -16.77
C ASN A 351 -4.47 -15.57 -17.33
N TRP A 352 -4.58 -16.76 -17.91
CA TRP A 352 -3.42 -17.50 -18.44
C TRP A 352 -2.73 -16.78 -19.63
N ILE A 353 -3.45 -15.96 -20.39
CA ILE A 353 -2.89 -15.11 -21.48
C ILE A 353 -2.37 -13.75 -20.99
N GLY A 354 -2.52 -13.44 -19.69
CA GLY A 354 -2.04 -12.19 -19.09
C GLY A 354 -3.03 -11.02 -19.08
N SER A 355 -4.30 -11.23 -19.43
CA SER A 355 -5.33 -10.18 -19.26
C SER A 355 -5.58 -9.92 -17.78
N GLU A 356 -5.44 -8.66 -17.40
CA GLU A 356 -5.50 -8.18 -16.02
C GLU A 356 -6.94 -8.01 -15.53
N ARG A 357 -7.15 -8.22 -14.23
CA ARG A 357 -8.44 -8.02 -13.54
C ARG A 357 -8.22 -7.87 -12.04
N VAL A 358 -9.23 -7.35 -11.35
CA VAL A 358 -9.28 -7.38 -9.88
C VAL A 358 -10.11 -8.57 -9.44
N LYS A 359 -9.65 -9.32 -8.43
CA LYS A 359 -10.35 -10.46 -7.86
C LYS A 359 -10.37 -10.36 -6.33
N LEU A 360 -11.44 -10.87 -5.70
CA LEU A 360 -11.50 -11.07 -4.26
C LEU A 360 -10.54 -12.19 -3.83
N THR A 361 -10.00 -12.05 -2.63
CA THR A 361 -8.98 -12.94 -2.09
C THR A 361 -9.39 -13.40 -0.70
N ASN A 362 -9.16 -14.69 -0.42
CA ASN A 362 -9.32 -15.26 0.90
C ASN A 362 -8.47 -14.52 1.93
N VAL A 363 -9.04 -14.27 3.10
CA VAL A 363 -8.38 -13.72 4.27
C VAL A 363 -8.57 -14.73 5.39
N ASP A 364 -7.48 -15.37 5.82
CA ASP A 364 -7.51 -16.42 6.83
C ASP A 364 -8.26 -15.96 8.09
N GLY A 365 -9.33 -16.67 8.44
CA GLY A 365 -10.18 -16.37 9.61
C GLY A 365 -11.20 -15.24 9.40
N TYR A 366 -11.33 -14.66 8.21
CA TYR A 366 -12.25 -13.53 7.98
C TYR A 366 -13.18 -13.71 6.78
N ALA A 367 -12.64 -13.96 5.58
CA ALA A 367 -13.42 -14.03 4.35
C ALA A 367 -12.89 -15.13 3.41
N GLY A 368 -13.78 -15.85 2.73
CA GLY A 368 -13.43 -16.89 1.75
C GLY A 368 -12.90 -16.37 0.42
N GLU A 369 -12.59 -17.27 -0.54
CA GLU A 369 -12.05 -16.91 -1.85
C GLU A 369 -13.01 -16.10 -2.75
N ASP A 370 -14.32 -16.21 -2.49
CA ASP A 370 -15.36 -15.41 -3.14
C ASP A 370 -15.57 -14.05 -2.44
N GLY A 371 -14.78 -13.75 -1.41
CA GLY A 371 -14.91 -12.57 -0.56
C GLY A 371 -16.11 -12.61 0.37
N SER A 372 -16.87 -13.71 0.41
CA SER A 372 -17.94 -13.86 1.39
C SER A 372 -17.35 -13.96 2.79
N LEU A 373 -17.90 -13.17 3.72
CA LEU A 373 -17.49 -13.23 5.12
C LEU A 373 -17.78 -14.64 5.65
N LEU A 374 -16.82 -15.19 6.41
CA LEU A 374 -16.99 -16.49 7.02
C LEU A 374 -18.18 -16.45 7.97
N ARG A 375 -19.08 -17.43 7.84
CA ARG A 375 -20.23 -17.62 8.72
C ARG A 375 -19.87 -18.22 10.07
N ASP A 376 -18.65 -18.74 10.18
CA ASP A 376 -18.13 -19.28 11.42
C ASP A 376 -17.86 -18.14 12.41
N GLU A 377 -18.74 -18.02 13.40
CA GLU A 377 -18.63 -17.02 14.47
C GLU A 377 -17.33 -17.19 15.27
N ASN A 378 -16.76 -18.40 15.33
CA ASN A 378 -15.51 -18.64 16.05
C ASN A 378 -14.31 -18.03 15.31
N GLY A 379 -14.09 -18.40 14.04
CA GLY A 379 -12.98 -17.87 13.26
C GLY A 379 -13.08 -16.35 13.01
N ARG A 380 -14.26 -15.88 12.58
CA ARG A 380 -14.46 -14.45 12.32
C ARG A 380 -14.44 -13.63 13.61
N GLY A 381 -15.07 -14.13 14.67
CA GLY A 381 -15.06 -13.47 15.98
C GLY A 381 -13.66 -13.37 16.57
N GLU A 382 -12.82 -14.40 16.40
CA GLU A 382 -11.41 -14.35 16.79
C GLU A 382 -10.65 -13.30 15.98
N PHE A 383 -10.83 -13.23 14.66
CA PHE A 383 -10.21 -12.20 13.81
C PHE A 383 -10.59 -10.78 14.26
N GLU A 384 -11.88 -10.53 14.50
CA GLU A 384 -12.38 -9.22 14.94
C GLU A 384 -11.84 -8.87 16.33
N LYS A 385 -11.82 -9.82 17.27
CA LYS A 385 -11.24 -9.64 18.61
C LYS A 385 -9.74 -9.31 18.55
N THR A 386 -8.95 -10.09 17.81
CA THR A 386 -7.52 -9.80 17.62
C THR A 386 -7.34 -8.43 16.96
N GLY A 387 -8.23 -8.05 16.04
CA GLY A 387 -8.22 -6.72 15.45
C GLY A 387 -8.40 -5.59 16.47
N VAL A 388 -9.30 -5.74 17.45
CA VAL A 388 -9.47 -4.75 18.53
C VAL A 388 -8.18 -4.62 19.36
N GLU A 389 -7.57 -5.74 19.73
CA GLU A 389 -6.29 -5.76 20.47
C GLU A 389 -5.17 -5.13 19.64
N VAL A 390 -5.13 -5.38 18.33
CA VAL A 390 -4.18 -4.73 17.41
C VAL A 390 -4.35 -3.20 17.38
N TRP A 391 -5.58 -2.71 17.35
CA TRP A 391 -5.84 -1.27 17.36
C TRP A 391 -5.42 -0.63 18.70
N GLU A 392 -5.67 -1.31 19.83
CA GLU A 392 -5.25 -0.83 21.14
C GLU A 392 -3.72 -0.71 21.25
N GLU A 393 -2.98 -1.74 20.85
CA GLU A 393 -1.52 -1.73 20.82
C GLU A 393 -0.96 -0.68 19.85
N MET A 394 -1.57 -0.53 18.66
CA MET A 394 -1.14 0.47 17.67
C MET A 394 -1.28 1.90 18.18
N GLU A 395 -2.40 2.21 18.85
CA GLU A 395 -2.65 3.53 19.44
C GLU A 395 -1.77 3.79 20.66
N GLY A 396 -1.52 2.76 21.48
CA GLY A 396 -0.55 2.84 22.57
C GLY A 396 0.86 3.21 22.07
N LEU A 397 1.32 2.53 21.00
CA LEU A 397 2.59 2.85 20.35
C LEU A 397 2.59 4.25 19.74
N ARG A 398 1.48 4.69 19.12
CA ARG A 398 1.36 6.05 18.59
C ARG A 398 1.59 7.08 19.69
N GLU A 399 0.87 6.96 20.80
CA GLU A 399 0.97 7.90 21.92
C GLU A 399 2.35 7.90 22.57
N GLU A 400 2.98 6.73 22.71
CA GLU A 400 4.35 6.61 23.19
C GLU A 400 5.31 7.37 22.27
N TRP A 401 5.29 7.07 20.96
CA TRP A 401 6.19 7.70 20.00
C TRP A 401 5.90 9.18 19.80
N GLU A 402 4.66 9.64 19.94
CA GLU A 402 4.34 11.06 19.92
C GLU A 402 5.00 11.82 21.07
N LYS A 403 5.01 11.24 22.28
CA LYS A 403 5.71 11.80 23.45
C LYS A 403 7.22 11.81 23.24
N VAL A 404 7.76 10.72 22.68
CA VAL A 404 9.19 10.56 22.39
C VAL A 404 9.67 11.60 21.37
N LEU A 405 8.90 11.85 20.32
CA LEU A 405 9.28 12.77 19.25
C LEU A 405 9.02 14.25 19.59
N GLY A 406 8.23 14.56 20.63
CA GLY A 406 7.94 15.95 21.03
C GLY A 406 7.42 16.81 19.86
N GLU A 407 8.03 17.97 19.63
CA GLU A 407 7.73 18.88 18.51
C GLU A 407 8.57 18.60 17.24
N GLU A 408 9.52 17.66 17.29
CA GLU A 408 10.43 17.41 16.17
C GLU A 408 9.66 16.99 14.91
N GLY A 409 10.07 17.57 13.77
CA GLY A 409 9.41 17.36 12.48
C GLY A 409 8.14 18.19 12.26
N TRP A 410 7.64 18.86 13.31
CA TRP A 410 6.61 19.90 13.20
C TRP A 410 7.18 21.32 13.20
N GLU A 411 8.44 21.50 13.57
CA GLU A 411 9.21 22.77 13.48
C GLU A 411 9.32 23.33 12.07
#